data_AF-A0A3P7GTY8-F1
#
_entry.id   AF-A0A3P7GTY8-F1
#
_cell.length_a   1.000
_cell.length_b   1.000
_cell.length_c   1.000
_cell.angle_alpha   90.00
_cell.angle_beta   90.00
_cell.angle_gamma   90.00
#
_symmetry.space_group_name_H-M   'P 1'
#
loop_
_entity.id
_entity.type
_entity.pdbx_description
1 polymer ?
#
loop_
_entity_poly.entity_id
_entity_poly.type
_entity_poly.pdbx_seq_one_letter_code
_entity_poly.pdbx_strand_id
1 'polypeptide(L)'
;MQIVAEHEQARNALGPPVVVGNVDLADRRRNYISDFTSELGDCFQLRIPVAGDEDSGFMEVRATRVSSDCDFEMAQIELELEKRNCRVIIYDNGKWTSQKGH
;
A
#
# COMPACT_ATOMS: atom_id res chain seq x y z
N MET A 1 4.35 10.77 -0.46
CA MET A 1 3.02 11.17 0.10
C MET A 1 2.19 12.05 -0.84
N GLN A 2 2.73 12.62 -1.93
CA GLN A 2 1.94 13.36 -2.93
C GLN A 2 0.85 12.50 -3.61
N ILE A 3 1.14 11.22 -3.86
CA ILE A 3 0.28 10.33 -4.65
C ILE A 3 -1.16 10.22 -4.11
N VAL A 4 -1.38 10.13 -2.78
CA VAL A 4 -2.74 10.03 -2.20
C VAL A 4 -3.46 11.39 -2.20
N ALA A 5 -2.74 12.46 -1.87
CA ALA A 5 -3.31 13.80 -1.82
C ALA A 5 -3.68 14.33 -3.22
N GLU A 6 -3.01 13.84 -4.26
CA GLU A 6 -3.24 14.20 -5.66
C GLU A 6 -4.26 13.28 -6.35
N HIS A 7 -4.54 12.07 -5.82
CA HIS A 7 -5.53 11.16 -6.41
C HIS A 7 -6.95 11.52 -5.97
N GLU A 8 -7.75 12.07 -6.89
CA GLU A 8 -9.09 12.61 -6.58
C GLU A 8 -10.01 11.61 -5.88
N GLN A 9 -10.05 10.36 -6.32
CA GLN A 9 -10.91 9.34 -5.70
C GLN A 9 -10.48 9.02 -4.26
N ALA A 10 -9.17 9.01 -3.98
CA ALA A 10 -8.65 8.70 -2.65
C ALA A 10 -8.90 9.88 -1.70
N ARG A 11 -8.65 11.11 -2.19
CA ARG A 11 -8.94 12.34 -1.46
C ARG A 11 -10.42 12.51 -1.16
N ASN A 12 -11.31 12.24 -2.13
CA ASN A 12 -12.75 12.33 -1.94
C ASN A 12 -13.28 11.22 -1.01
N ALA A 13 -12.60 10.07 -0.95
CA ALA A 13 -13.01 8.99 -0.08
C ALA A 13 -12.58 9.23 1.38
N LEU A 14 -11.36 9.73 1.61
CA LEU A 14 -10.83 10.05 2.94
C LEU A 14 -11.34 11.38 3.50
N GLY A 15 -11.54 12.39 2.65
CA GLY A 15 -11.85 13.76 3.04
C GLY A 15 -10.58 14.54 3.44
N PRO A 16 -10.41 15.80 2.99
CA PRO A 16 -9.30 16.65 3.46
C PRO A 16 -9.56 17.14 4.89
N PRO A 17 -8.51 17.36 5.71
CA PRO A 17 -7.10 17.12 5.42
C PRO A 17 -6.73 15.63 5.53
N VAL A 18 -5.95 15.12 4.57
CA VAL A 18 -5.43 13.76 4.63
C VAL A 18 -4.18 13.74 5.50
N VAL A 19 -4.24 13.00 6.60
CA VAL A 19 -3.12 12.76 7.52
C VAL A 19 -2.61 11.34 7.31
N VAL A 20 -1.31 11.21 7.12
CA VAL A 20 -0.62 9.92 7.00
C VAL A 20 0.16 9.68 8.28
N GLY A 21 -0.10 8.56 8.96
CA GLY A 21 0.57 8.21 10.19
C GLY A 21 2.01 7.75 9.98
N ASN A 22 2.81 7.81 11.05
CA ASN A 22 4.18 7.31 11.04
C ASN A 22 4.19 5.79 11.06
N VAL A 23 5.18 5.22 10.36
CA VAL A 23 5.34 3.79 10.20
C VAL A 23 6.70 3.39 10.72
N ASP A 24 6.72 2.53 11.74
CA ASP A 24 7.96 2.01 12.27
C ASP A 24 8.44 0.82 11.43
N LEU A 25 9.41 1.06 10.54
CA LEU A 25 9.99 0.02 9.69
C LEU A 25 10.67 -1.12 10.47
N ALA A 26 10.94 -0.94 11.78
CA ALA A 26 11.43 -2.01 12.65
C ALA A 26 10.30 -2.96 13.10
N ASP A 27 9.04 -2.52 13.08
CA ASP A 27 7.87 -3.37 13.35
C ASP A 27 7.53 -4.24 12.14
N ARG A 28 8.39 -5.23 11.87
CA ARG A 28 8.24 -6.22 10.78
C ARG A 28 6.95 -7.05 10.89
N ARG A 29 6.29 -7.06 12.05
CA ARG A 29 5.04 -7.78 12.27
C ARG A 29 3.84 -7.04 11.65
N ARG A 30 3.89 -5.71 11.58
CA ARG A 30 2.86 -4.86 10.95
C ARG A 30 3.30 -4.31 9.60
N ASN A 31 4.59 -4.09 9.42
CA ASN A 31 5.24 -3.67 8.18
C ASN A 31 5.89 -4.90 7.55
N TYR A 32 5.04 -5.66 6.88
CA TYR A 32 5.36 -6.97 6.34
C TYR A 32 6.30 -6.87 5.14
N ILE A 33 7.60 -6.85 5.41
CA ILE A 33 8.61 -7.19 4.41
C ILE A 33 8.55 -8.71 4.28
N SER A 34 7.76 -9.21 3.34
CA SER A 34 7.76 -10.64 3.08
C SER A 34 9.14 -11.01 2.54
N ASP A 35 9.73 -12.06 3.11
CA ASP A 35 10.78 -12.85 2.49
C ASP A 35 10.19 -13.86 1.48
N PHE A 36 8.93 -13.70 1.06
CA PHE A 36 8.35 -14.49 -0.02
C PHE A 36 8.94 -14.01 -1.35
N THR A 37 9.97 -14.71 -1.79
CA THR A 37 10.37 -14.74 -3.19
C THR A 37 9.23 -15.43 -3.95
N SER A 38 8.43 -14.65 -4.65
CA SER A 38 7.54 -15.19 -5.69
C SER A 38 8.39 -15.76 -6.82
N GLU A 39 7.80 -16.49 -7.77
CA GLU A 39 8.51 -16.91 -8.99
C GLU A 39 9.14 -15.72 -9.77
N LEU A 40 8.73 -14.48 -9.46
CA LEU A 40 9.15 -13.24 -10.08
C LEU A 40 10.11 -12.39 -9.21
N GLY A 41 10.51 -12.87 -8.02
CA GLY A 41 11.44 -12.19 -7.12
C GLY A 41 10.85 -11.80 -5.75
N ASP A 42 11.57 -10.97 -4.99
CA ASP A 42 11.21 -10.60 -3.62
C ASP A 42 10.11 -9.54 -3.57
N CYS A 43 9.21 -9.67 -2.60
CA CYS A 43 8.03 -8.82 -2.42
C CYS A 43 8.07 -8.07 -1.10
N PHE A 44 7.87 -6.75 -1.14
CA PHE A 44 7.77 -5.87 0.02
C PHE A 44 6.36 -5.29 0.13
N GLN A 45 5.78 -5.31 1.33
CA GLN A 45 4.48 -4.68 1.61
C GLN A 45 4.56 -3.81 2.86
N LEU A 46 4.16 -2.55 2.73
CA LEU A 46 4.11 -1.59 3.82
C LEU A 46 2.68 -1.14 4.05
N ARG A 47 2.22 -1.21 5.30
CA ARG A 47 0.87 -0.81 5.69
C ARG A 47 0.94 0.47 6.50
N ILE A 48 0.42 1.55 5.93
CA ILE A 48 0.52 2.90 6.47
C ILE A 48 -0.87 3.34 6.94
N PRO A 49 -1.07 3.67 8.23
CA PRO A 49 -2.34 4.21 8.68
C PRO A 49 -2.58 5.59 8.05
N VAL A 50 -3.79 5.83 7.58
CA VAL A 50 -4.22 7.09 6.97
C VAL A 50 -5.58 7.49 7.51
N ALA A 51 -5.79 8.79 7.67
CA ALA A 51 -7.05 9.35 8.15
C ALA A 51 -7.36 10.64 7.40
N GLY A 52 -8.64 10.87 7.14
CA GLY A 52 -9.20 12.16 6.77
C GLY A 52 -10.49 12.41 7.54
N ASP A 53 -11.13 13.55 7.26
CA ASP A 53 -12.34 13.96 7.99
C ASP A 53 -13.55 13.04 7.71
N GLU A 54 -13.58 12.36 6.57
CA GLU A 54 -14.70 11.51 6.14
C GLU A 54 -14.51 10.02 6.49
N ASP A 55 -13.27 9.53 6.43
CA ASP A 55 -12.93 8.12 6.63
C ASP A 55 -11.47 7.93 7.12
N SER A 56 -11.19 6.74 7.64
CA SER A 56 -9.86 6.28 8.06
C SER A 56 -9.56 4.89 7.50
N GLY A 57 -8.30 4.50 7.54
CA GLY A 57 -7.92 3.13 7.27
C GLY A 57 -6.44 3.01 6.98
N PHE A 58 -6.10 2.22 5.96
CA PHE A 58 -4.71 1.86 5.69
C PHE A 58 -4.38 1.98 4.21
N MET A 59 -3.27 2.64 3.92
CA MET A 59 -2.64 2.59 2.62
C MET A 59 -1.63 1.44 2.60
N GLU A 60 -1.85 0.49 1.71
CA GLU A 60 -0.93 -0.61 1.44
C GLU A 60 -0.06 -0.26 0.23
N VAL A 61 1.25 -0.16 0.46
CA VAL A 61 2.26 0.08 -0.57
C VAL A 61 3.00 -1.22 -0.82
N ARG A 62 2.92 -1.72 -2.05
CA ARG A 62 3.50 -2.99 -2.48
C ARG A 62 4.59 -2.72 -3.50
N ALA A 63 5.74 -3.34 -3.32
CA ALA A 63 6.88 -3.24 -4.21
C ALA A 63 7.48 -4.62 -4.47
N THR A 64 8.09 -4.81 -5.63
CA THR A 64 8.75 -6.06 -6.02
C THR A 64 10.16 -5.77 -6.52
N ARG A 65 11.07 -6.73 -6.36
CA ARG A 65 12.38 -6.71 -7.02
C ARG A 65 12.66 -8.07 -7.61
N VAL A 66 13.30 -8.10 -8.77
CA VAL A 66 13.59 -9.36 -9.48
C VAL A 66 14.69 -10.16 -8.77
N SER A 67 15.68 -9.47 -8.20
CA SER A 67 16.77 -10.08 -7.45
C SER A 67 17.27 -9.15 -6.34
N SER A 68 18.12 -9.67 -5.44
CA SER A 68 18.75 -8.88 -4.38
C SER A 68 19.61 -7.71 -4.87
N ASP A 69 20.05 -7.78 -6.13
CA ASP A 69 20.93 -6.81 -6.75
C ASP A 69 20.15 -5.68 -7.45
N CYS A 70 18.82 -5.81 -7.52
CA CYS A 70 17.92 -4.80 -8.05
C CYS A 70 17.25 -3.99 -6.94
N ASP A 71 17.00 -2.72 -7.21
CA ASP A 71 16.16 -1.89 -6.37
C ASP A 71 14.71 -2.40 -6.39
N PHE A 72 13.98 -2.15 -5.29
CA PHE A 72 12.54 -2.37 -5.26
C PHE A 72 11.84 -1.39 -6.20
N GLU A 73 11.01 -1.94 -7.08
CA GLU A 73 10.09 -1.17 -7.91
C GLU A 73 8.70 -1.18 -7.29
N MET A 74 8.07 -0.01 -7.22
CA MET A 74 6.67 0.09 -6.81
C MET A 74 5.80 -0.75 -7.75
N ALA A 75 4.98 -1.63 -7.19
CA ALA A 75 4.08 -2.51 -7.94
C ALA A 75 2.62 -2.06 -7.82
N GLN A 76 2.17 -1.75 -6.60
CA GLN A 76 0.77 -1.40 -6.35
C GLN A 76 0.64 -0.52 -5.11
N ILE A 77 -0.30 0.43 -5.14
CA ILE A 77 -0.75 1.18 -3.97
C ILE A 77 -2.26 1.02 -3.87
N GLU A 78 -2.73 0.51 -2.73
CA GLU A 78 -4.14 0.32 -2.43
C GLU A 78 -4.49 1.06 -1.14
N LEU A 79 -5.69 1.62 -1.10
CA LEU A 79 -6.25 2.29 0.06
C LEU A 79 -7.45 1.51 0.57
N GLU A 80 -7.31 0.92 1.75
CA GLU A 80 -8.38 0.29 2.51
C GLU A 80 -9.05 1.32 3.41
N LEU A 81 -10.38 1.42 3.29
CA LEU A 81 -11.21 2.37 4.03
C LEU A 81 -12.11 1.61 5.01
N GLU A 82 -12.03 1.96 6.28
CA GLU A 82 -12.70 1.25 7.37
C GLU A 82 -14.20 1.54 7.41
N LYS A 83 -14.61 2.81 7.31
CA LYS A 83 -16.02 3.19 7.43
C LYS A 83 -16.82 2.75 6.21
N ARG A 84 -16.25 2.90 5.01
CA ARG A 84 -16.89 2.47 3.75
C ARG A 84 -16.71 0.98 3.47
N ASN A 85 -15.87 0.28 4.24
CA ASN A 85 -15.52 -1.12 4.05
C ASN A 85 -15.20 -1.45 2.58
N CYS A 86 -14.38 -0.60 1.95
CA CYS A 86 -14.02 -0.73 0.55
C CYS A 86 -12.54 -0.47 0.32
N ARG A 87 -12.06 -0.88 -0.87
CA ARG A 87 -10.68 -0.71 -1.29
C ARG A 87 -10.61 0.10 -2.57
N VAL A 88 -9.69 1.04 -2.62
CA VAL A 88 -9.43 1.90 -3.78
C VAL A 88 -8.00 1.66 -4.23
N ILE A 89 -7.83 1.16 -5.45
CA ILE A 89 -6.50 1.05 -6.06
C ILE A 89 -6.10 2.43 -6.58
N ILE A 90 -5.02 2.97 -6.04
CA ILE A 90 -4.47 4.28 -6.40
C ILE A 90 -3.43 4.14 -7.51
N TYR A 91 -2.66 3.05 -7.47
CA TYR A 91 -1.65 2.74 -8.47
C TYR A 91 -1.56 1.23 -8.63
N ASP A 92 -1.43 0.76 -9.87
CA ASP A 92 -1.17 -0.64 -10.18
C ASP A 92 -0.46 -0.76 -11.53
N ASN A 93 0.69 -1.41 -11.54
CA ASN A 93 1.42 -1.72 -12.78
C ASN A 93 1.29 -3.20 -13.20
N GLY A 94 0.44 -3.97 -12.53
CA GLY A 94 0.18 -5.39 -12.81
C GLY A 94 1.27 -6.35 -12.34
N LYS A 95 2.38 -5.85 -11.76
CA LYS A 95 3.48 -6.71 -11.27
C LYS A 95 3.18 -7.35 -9.92
N TRP A 96 2.18 -6.87 -9.18
CA TRP A 96 1.76 -7.50 -7.93
C TRP A 96 0.76 -8.63 -8.19
N THR A 97 1.25 -9.86 -8.27
CA THR A 97 0.39 -11.05 -8.30
C THR A 97 0.03 -11.43 -6.87
N SER A 98 -1.13 -10.96 -6.37
CA SER A 98 -1.68 -11.53 -5.14
C SER A 98 -1.90 -13.02 -5.38
N GLN A 99 -1.30 -13.89 -4.57
CA GLN A 99 -1.81 -15.25 -4.47
C GLN A 99 -3.22 -15.13 -3.88
N LYS A 100 -4.23 -15.03 -4.75
CA LYS A 100 -5.59 -15.36 -4.38
C LYS A 100 -5.57 -16.84 -4.04
N GLY A 101 -5.36 -17.14 -2.75
CA GLY A 101 -5.64 -18.44 -2.20
C GLY A 101 -7.05 -18.82 -2.60
N HIS A 102 -7.15 -19.98 -3.27
CA HIS A 102 -8.40 -20.63 -3.63
C HIS A 102 -9.18 -21.04 -2.38
#